data_AF-A0A3B4BLU8-F1
#
_entry.id   AF-A0A3B4BLU8-F1
#
_cell.length_a   1.000
_cell.length_b   1.000
_cell.length_c   1.000
_cell.angle_alpha   90.00
_cell.angle_beta   90.00
_cell.angle_gamma   90.00
#
_symmetry.space_group_name_H-M   'P 1'
#
loop_
_entity.id
_entity.type
_entity.pdbx_description
1 polymer ?
#
loop_
_entity_poly.entity_id
_entity_poly.type
_entity_poly.pdbx_seq_one_letter_code
_entity_poly.pdbx_strand_id
1 'polypeptide(L)'
;MDMSKLPKIRDEERESQFGYVHGVSGPVVTATAMAGAAMYELVRVGHSELVGEIIRLEGDMATIQVYEETYIKMVVVDNGCLFRMWSWSWSLKV
;
A
#
# COMPACT_ATOMS: atom_id res chain seq x y z
N MET A 1 -3.34 9.43 -28.01
CA MET A 1 -2.49 9.47 -26.80
C MET A 1 -2.15 8.03 -26.44
N ASP A 2 -0.87 7.70 -26.45
CA ASP A 2 -0.38 6.35 -26.16
C ASP A 2 -0.38 6.12 -24.65
N MET A 3 -1.24 5.20 -24.22
CA MET A 3 -1.56 4.89 -22.82
C MET A 3 -0.52 3.95 -22.18
N SER A 4 0.55 3.61 -22.90
CA SER A 4 1.61 2.69 -22.46
C SER A 4 2.69 3.33 -21.58
N LYS A 5 2.69 4.66 -21.41
CA LYS A 5 3.64 5.41 -20.56
C LYS A 5 3.08 5.82 -19.18
N LEU A 6 2.18 5.02 -18.63
CA LEU A 6 1.87 5.18 -17.21
C LEU A 6 3.02 4.56 -16.41
N PRO A 7 3.62 5.28 -15.44
CA PRO A 7 4.62 4.70 -14.57
C PRO A 7 3.99 3.50 -13.87
N LYS A 8 4.48 2.31 -14.19
CA LYS A 8 4.19 1.10 -13.42
C LYS A 8 5.23 1.07 -12.30
N ILE A 9 4.90 0.52 -11.12
CA ILE A 9 5.82 0.39 -9.95
C ILE A 9 7.28 0.05 -10.32
N ARG A 10 7.49 -0.71 -11.40
CA ARG A 10 8.84 -1.00 -11.93
C ARG A 10 9.72 0.24 -12.18
N ASP A 11 9.15 1.43 -12.31
CA ASP A 11 9.86 2.68 -12.59
C ASP A 11 10.06 3.59 -11.35
N GLU A 12 9.63 3.21 -10.15
CA GLU A 12 9.88 3.99 -8.91
C GLU A 12 10.85 3.27 -7.96
N GLU A 13 12.14 3.54 -8.12
CA GLU A 13 13.27 3.09 -7.26
C GLU A 13 13.22 3.63 -5.80
N ARG A 14 12.04 3.84 -5.19
CA ARG A 14 11.92 4.37 -3.81
C ARG A 14 10.99 3.58 -2.89
N GLU A 15 10.49 2.41 -3.28
CA GLU A 15 9.82 1.46 -2.37
C GLU A 15 10.86 0.83 -1.45
N SER A 16 11.19 1.51 -0.36
CA SER A 16 12.39 1.18 0.42
C SER A 16 12.20 -0.01 1.36
N GLN A 17 10.96 -0.49 1.57
CA GLN A 17 10.67 -1.65 2.42
C GLN A 17 9.44 -2.43 1.94
N PHE A 18 9.62 -3.73 1.67
CA PHE A 18 8.55 -4.67 1.35
C PHE A 18 8.19 -5.50 2.58
N GLY A 19 6.91 -5.57 2.89
CA GLY A 19 6.33 -6.46 3.89
C GLY A 19 5.66 -7.68 3.25
N TYR A 20 5.57 -8.77 4.01
CA TYR A 20 4.91 -9.99 3.56
C TYR A 20 3.58 -10.19 4.28
N VAL A 21 2.55 -10.60 3.55
CA VAL A 21 1.26 -10.93 4.16
C VAL A 21 1.42 -12.21 4.99
N HIS A 22 1.21 -12.09 6.29
CA HIS A 22 1.19 -13.22 7.22
C HIS A 22 -0.20 -13.86 7.32
N GLY A 23 -1.26 -13.06 7.22
CA GLY A 23 -2.63 -13.55 7.26
C GLY A 23 -3.65 -12.54 6.77
N VAL A 24 -4.78 -13.03 6.28
CA VAL A 24 -5.91 -12.21 5.82
C VAL A 24 -7.16 -12.66 6.55
N SER A 25 -7.82 -11.73 7.22
CA SER A 25 -9.06 -11.92 7.99
C SER A 25 -10.10 -10.92 7.50
N GLY A 26 -10.80 -11.27 6.42
CA GLY A 26 -11.74 -10.36 5.77
C GLY A 26 -11.04 -9.09 5.27
N PRO A 27 -11.51 -7.88 5.65
CA PRO A 27 -10.89 -6.61 5.24
C PRO A 27 -9.61 -6.27 6.02
N VAL A 28 -9.21 -7.10 6.98
CA VAL A 28 -8.04 -6.88 7.84
C VAL A 28 -6.92 -7.81 7.43
N VAL A 29 -5.75 -7.25 7.18
CA VAL A 29 -4.54 -7.95 6.73
C VAL A 29 -3.47 -7.80 7.78
N THR A 30 -2.81 -8.90 8.13
CA THR A 30 -1.63 -8.87 8.98
C THR A 30 -0.41 -9.07 8.11
N ALA A 31 0.54 -8.14 8.18
CA ALA A 31 1.81 -8.20 7.46
C ALA A 31 2.99 -8.26 8.44
N THR A 32 4.06 -8.95 8.03
CA THR A 32 5.35 -9.05 8.73
C THR A 32 6.44 -8.32 7.94
N ALA A 33 7.61 -8.11 8.55
CA ALA A 33 8.70 -7.31 8.00
C ALA A 33 8.27 -5.85 7.74
N MET A 34 7.50 -5.30 8.67
CA MET A 34 6.99 -3.92 8.63
C MET A 34 7.81 -2.99 9.54
N ALA A 35 9.03 -3.39 9.93
CA ALA A 35 9.96 -2.58 10.70
C ALA A 35 10.34 -1.27 9.99
N GLY A 36 9.69 -0.18 10.39
CA GLY A 36 9.84 1.14 9.79
C GLY A 36 8.51 1.81 9.48
N ALA A 37 7.45 1.01 9.37
CA ALA A 37 6.10 1.50 9.16
C ALA A 37 5.55 2.24 10.40
N ALA A 38 4.78 3.29 10.16
CA ALA A 38 4.13 4.10 11.18
C ALA A 38 2.63 3.79 11.31
N MET A 39 2.07 4.10 12.47
CA MET A 39 0.63 4.00 12.69
C MET A 39 -0.10 5.05 11.85
N TYR A 40 -1.24 4.69 11.26
CA TYR A 40 -2.03 5.51 10.33
C TYR A 40 -1.30 5.85 9.01
N GLU A 41 -0.23 5.13 8.70
CA GLU A 41 0.43 5.24 7.41
C GLU A 41 -0.40 4.51 6.33
N LEU A 42 -0.47 5.13 5.16
CA LEU A 42 -1.13 4.57 4.00
C LEU A 42 -0.15 3.70 3.23
N VAL A 43 -0.59 2.49 2.91
CA VAL A 43 0.22 1.44 2.30
C VAL A 43 -0.48 0.86 1.08
N ARG A 44 0.29 0.25 0.18
CA ARG A 44 -0.24 -0.46 -0.98
C ARG A 44 -0.17 -1.96 -0.73
N VAL A 45 -1.25 -2.65 -1.06
CA VAL A 45 -1.44 -4.05 -0.69
C VAL A 45 -1.76 -4.87 -1.94
N GLY A 46 -0.97 -5.92 -2.18
CA GLY A 46 -1.13 -6.85 -3.29
C GLY A 46 -0.56 -6.34 -4.63
N HIS A 47 -0.72 -7.16 -5.67
CA HIS A 47 -0.28 -6.82 -7.03
C HIS A 47 -1.16 -5.75 -7.70
N SER A 48 -2.39 -5.58 -7.20
CA SER A 48 -3.34 -4.58 -7.68
C SER A 48 -3.18 -3.23 -6.97
N GLU A 49 -2.18 -3.08 -6.09
CA GLU A 49 -1.90 -1.84 -5.36
C GLU A 49 -3.10 -1.30 -4.59
N LEU A 50 -3.83 -2.18 -3.91
CA LEU A 50 -4.96 -1.73 -3.11
C LEU A 50 -4.50 -0.80 -2.00
N VAL A 51 -5.25 0.26 -1.79
CA VAL A 51 -4.97 1.20 -0.71
C VAL A 51 -5.43 0.58 0.61
N GLY A 52 -4.52 0.60 1.58
CA GLY A 52 -4.83 0.24 2.96
C GLY A 52 -4.21 1.21 3.95
N GLU A 53 -4.67 1.15 5.18
CA GLU A 53 -4.19 1.98 6.29
C GLU A 53 -3.70 1.08 7.43
N ILE A 54 -2.53 1.39 8.00
CA ILE A 54 -2.03 0.69 9.18
C ILE A 54 -2.80 1.14 10.41
N ILE A 55 -3.60 0.24 10.99
CA ILE A 55 -4.42 0.50 12.18
C ILE A 55 -3.77 0.01 13.48
N ARG A 56 -2.77 -0.87 13.39
CA ARG A 56 -2.04 -1.39 14.56
C ARG A 56 -0.63 -1.82 14.17
N LEU A 57 0.32 -1.58 15.06
CA LEU A 57 1.70 -2.07 14.97
C LEU A 57 2.03 -2.89 16.20
N GLU A 58 2.65 -4.05 16.01
CA GLU A 58 3.08 -4.97 17.06
C GLU A 58 4.47 -5.50 16.71
N GLY A 59 5.50 -4.81 17.21
CA GLY A 59 6.89 -5.13 16.89
C GLY A 59 7.17 -4.98 15.40
N ASP A 60 7.45 -6.09 14.72
CA ASP A 60 7.71 -6.18 13.28
C ASP A 60 6.46 -6.55 12.45
N MET A 61 5.30 -6.67 13.11
CA MET A 61 4.02 -6.90 12.45
C MET A 61 3.17 -5.65 12.38
N ALA A 62 2.47 -5.48 11.26
CA ALA A 62 1.45 -4.45 11.10
C ALA A 62 0.10 -5.08 10.77
N THR A 63 -0.96 -4.49 11.33
CA THR A 63 -2.34 -4.77 10.94
C THR A 63 -2.82 -3.64 10.04
N ILE A 64 -3.24 -4.00 8.85
CA ILE A 64 -3.65 -3.08 7.79
C ILE A 64 -5.12 -3.32 7.51
N GLN A 65 -5.89 -2.24 7.46
CA GLN A 65 -7.27 -2.27 7.00
C GLN A 65 -7.29 -1.93 5.50
N VAL A 66 -7.81 -2.84 4.69
CA VAL A 66 -7.94 -2.66 3.24
C VAL A 66 -9.38 -2.32 2.91
N TYR A 67 -9.57 -1.31 2.06
CA TYR A 67 -10.91 -0.85 1.70
C TYR A 67 -11.58 -1.70 0.61
N GLU A 68 -10.83 -2.58 -0.05
CA GLU A 68 -11.28 -3.43 -1.16
C GLU A 68 -11.03 -4.92 -0.91
N GLU A 69 -11.98 -5.77 -1.31
CA GLU A 69 -11.88 -7.23 -1.17
C GLU A 69 -11.02 -7.84 -2.31
N THR A 70 -9.80 -8.30 -2.02
CA THR A 70 -9.04 -9.11 -2.99
C THR A 70 -8.11 -10.13 -2.35
N TYR A 71 -7.57 -11.02 -3.19
CA TYR A 71 -6.53 -11.99 -2.85
C TYR A 71 -5.17 -11.30 -2.80
N ILE A 72 -4.59 -11.22 -1.61
CA ILE A 72 -3.42 -10.40 -1.33
C ILE A 72 -2.22 -11.30 -1.04
N LYS A 73 -1.06 -11.02 -1.64
CA LYS A 73 0.18 -11.78 -1.42
C LYS A 73 1.38 -10.96 -0.94
N MET A 74 1.35 -9.65 -1.07
CA MET A 74 2.47 -8.76 -0.73
C MET A 74 1.95 -7.43 -0.18
N VAL A 75 2.76 -6.73 0.61
CA VAL A 75 2.48 -5.37 1.07
C VAL A 75 3.70 -4.50 0.78
N VAL A 76 3.46 -3.31 0.24
CA VAL A 76 4.49 -2.29 0.00
C VAL A 76 4.28 -1.17 1.01
N VAL A 77 5.34 -0.87 1.76
CA VAL A 77 5.37 0.25 2.71
C VAL A 77 6.02 1.45 2.04
N ASP A 78 5.19 2.43 1.69
CA ASP A 78 5.62 3.67 1.08
C ASP A 78 6.17 4.65 2.15
N ASN A 79 7.33 4.31 2.71
CA ASN A 79 8.09 5.12 3.70
C ASN A 79 8.51 6.53 3.18
N GLY A 80 8.09 6.93 1.98
CA GLY A 80 8.43 8.21 1.35
C GLY A 80 7.42 8.77 0.35
N CYS A 81 6.24 8.18 0.16
CA CYS A 81 5.37 8.61 -0.93
C CYS A 81 3.87 8.51 -0.62
N LEU A 82 3.31 9.58 -0.05
CA LEU A 82 1.87 9.84 -0.23
C LEU A 82 1.48 11.28 -0.53
N PHE A 83 2.45 12.18 -0.74
CA PHE A 83 2.17 13.54 -1.20
C PHE A 83 2.65 13.85 -2.63
N ARG A 84 3.28 12.90 -3.33
CA ARG A 84 3.74 13.12 -4.72
C ARG A 84 2.87 12.50 -5.81
N MET A 85 1.87 11.69 -5.46
CA MET A 85 0.97 11.05 -6.42
C MET A 85 -0.51 11.45 -6.20
N TRP A 86 -0.77 12.65 -5.69
CA TRP A 86 -2.11 13.26 -5.70
C TRP A 86 -2.14 14.56 -6.52
N SER A 87 -1.22 14.65 -7.48
CA SER A 87 -1.31 15.64 -8.56
C SER A 87 -1.93 14.93 -9.77
N TRP A 88 -3.22 15.21 -10.02
CA TRP A 88 -4.04 14.81 -11.20
C TRP A 88 -4.44 13.31 -11.20
N SER A 89 -5.63 12.88 -10.79
CA SER A 89 -6.94 13.32 -11.28
C SER A 89 -8.05 12.97 -10.27
N TRP A 90 -8.34 13.87 -9.35
CA TRP A 90 -9.71 14.06 -8.85
C TRP A 90 -10.36 15.11 -9.76
N SER A 91 -10.86 14.67 -10.91
CA SER A 91 -11.85 15.47 -11.61
C SER A 91 -13.14 15.33 -10.80
N LEU A 92 -13.35 16.33 -9.94
CA LEU A 92 -14.63 16.71 -9.37
C LEU A 92 -15.73 16.46 -10.43
N LYS A 93 -16.67 15.58 -10.11
CA LYS A 93 -18.01 15.59 -10.69
C LYS A 93 -18.97 15.64 -9.52
N VAL A 94 -19.02 16.82 -8.90
CA VAL A 94 -20.26 17.39 -8.38
C VAL A 94 -21.03 17.95 -9.57
#